data_AF-A0A7C7K389-F1
#
_entry.id   AF-A0A7C7K389-F1
#
_cell.length_a   1.000
_cell.length_b   1.000
_cell.length_c   1.000
_cell.angle_alpha   90.00
_cell.angle_beta   90.00
_cell.angle_gamma   90.00
#
_symmetry.space_group_name_H-M   'P 1'
#
loop_
_entity.id
_entity.type
_entity.pdbx_description
1 polymer ?
#
loop_
_entity_poly.entity_id
_entity_poly.type
_entity_poly.pdbx_seq_one_letter_code
_entity_poly.pdbx_strand_id
1 'polypeptide(L)' 'FINTYRLISPIAPFGGFKNSGFGRESGMEVIKDYSNVKTTWINTSNEPIGDPFVIR' A
#
# COMPACT_ATOMS: atom_id res chain seq x y z
N PHE A 1 15.97 -3.80 19.90
CA PHE A 1 17.03 -4.79 20.19
C PHE A 1 16.94 -5.17 21.64
N ILE A 2 17.09 -6.46 21.96
CA ILE A 2 17.21 -6.94 23.34
C ILE A 2 18.50 -7.75 23.37
N ASN A 3 19.47 -7.35 24.19
CA ASN A 3 20.80 -7.98 24.35
C ASN A 3 21.54 -8.28 23.03
N THR A 4 21.31 -7.46 22.00
CA THR A 4 21.84 -7.61 20.64
C THR A 4 22.08 -6.24 20.01
N TYR A 5 22.87 -6.17 18.94
CA TYR A 5 23.15 -4.92 18.23
C TYR A 5 23.29 -5.16 16.73
N ARG A 6 22.76 -4.22 15.91
CA ARG A 6 22.81 -4.23 14.43
C ARG A 6 22.25 -5.49 13.74
N LEU A 7 21.38 -6.23 14.41
CA LEU A 7 20.62 -7.31 13.76
C LEU A 7 19.60 -6.71 12.79
N ILE A 8 19.72 -7.06 11.52
CA ILE A 8 18.81 -6.62 10.44
C ILE A 8 18.24 -7.88 9.80
N SER A 9 16.97 -7.84 9.44
CA SER A 9 16.27 -8.95 8.79
C SER A 9 15.50 -8.44 7.58
N PRO A 10 15.60 -9.08 6.39
CA PRO A 10 14.88 -8.65 5.19
C PRO A 10 13.35 -8.66 5.32
N ILE A 11 12.82 -9.42 6.28
CA ILE A 11 11.38 -9.52 6.53
C ILE A 11 10.88 -8.53 7.59
N ALA A 12 11.78 -7.91 8.36
CA ALA A 12 11.42 -6.98 9.42
C ALA A 12 11.62 -5.53 8.95
N PRO A 13 10.60 -4.67 9.01
CA PRO A 13 10.73 -3.29 8.57
C PRO A 13 11.66 -2.49 9.49
N PHE A 14 12.61 -1.77 8.88
CA PHE A 14 13.58 -0.91 9.56
C PHE A 14 13.41 0.54 9.09
N GLY A 15 13.62 1.52 9.98
CA GLY A 15 13.56 2.93 9.60
C GLY A 15 13.57 3.88 10.79
N GLY A 16 13.65 5.17 10.47
CA GLY A 16 13.78 6.24 11.46
C GLY A 16 12.50 6.56 12.22
N PHE A 17 12.64 7.36 13.28
CA PHE A 17 11.53 8.00 13.97
C PHE A 17 11.84 9.49 14.15
N LYS A 18 10.83 10.37 14.06
CA LYS A 18 10.98 11.84 14.11
C LYS A 18 11.94 12.36 13.03
N ASN A 19 13.03 12.99 13.43
CA ASN A 19 13.98 13.67 12.55
C ASN A 19 14.99 12.71 11.88
N SER A 20 14.88 11.39 12.12
CA SER A 20 15.76 10.39 11.50
C SER A 20 15.37 10.03 10.06
N GLY A 21 14.33 10.65 9.50
CA GLY A 21 13.83 10.39 8.14
C GLY A 21 12.45 9.73 8.12
N PHE A 22 11.89 9.57 6.91
CA PHE A 22 10.59 8.98 6.65
C PHE A 22 10.72 7.72 5.79
N GLY A 23 9.70 6.85 5.83
CA GLY A 23 9.67 5.58 5.11
C GLY A 23 10.25 4.42 5.92
N ARG A 24 10.16 3.22 5.34
CA ARG A 24 10.72 1.99 5.91
C ARG A 24 11.44 1.18 4.84
N GLU A 25 12.56 0.58 5.22
CA GLU A 25 13.26 -0.42 4.42
C GLU A 25 12.86 -1.82 4.90
N SER A 26 12.89 -2.81 4.00
CA SER A 26 12.56 -4.22 4.29
C SER A 26 11.10 -4.46 4.72
N GLY A 27 10.73 -5.73 4.86
CA GLY A 27 9.37 -6.13 5.23
C GLY A 27 8.32 -5.83 4.15
N MET A 28 7.05 -5.90 4.52
CA MET A 28 5.93 -5.67 3.60
C MET A 28 5.69 -4.17 3.37
N GLU A 29 6.12 -3.34 4.32
CA GLU A 29 6.00 -1.89 4.31
C GLU A 29 6.68 -1.29 3.07
N VAL A 30 7.85 -1.82 2.70
CA VAL A 30 8.62 -1.34 1.55
C VAL A 30 7.85 -1.45 0.23
N ILE A 31 6.95 -2.43 0.10
CA ILE A 31 6.15 -2.62 -1.11
C ILE A 31 5.23 -1.42 -1.32
N LYS A 32 4.71 -0.82 -0.24
CA LYS A 32 3.85 0.36 -0.33
C LYS A 32 4.62 1.61 -0.75
N ASP A 33 5.91 1.67 -0.45
CA ASP A 33 6.77 2.81 -0.82
C ASP A 33 7.23 2.71 -2.29
N TYR A 34 7.40 1.50 -2.83
CA TYR A 34 7.81 1.27 -4.23
C TYR A 34 6.68 0.95 -5.21
N SER A 35 5.43 0.84 -4.74
CA SER A 35 4.27 0.58 -5.59
C SER A 35 3.17 1.60 -5.36
N ASN A 36 2.36 1.83 -6.41
CA ASN A 36 1.17 2.67 -6.33
C ASN A 36 -0.07 1.81 -6.46
N VAL A 37 -1.08 2.09 -5.64
CA VAL A 37 -2.37 1.39 -5.70
C VAL A 37 -3.13 1.87 -6.93
N LYS A 38 -3.50 0.94 -7.82
CA LYS A 38 -4.38 1.19 -8.96
C LYS A 38 -5.72 0.50 -8.73
N THR A 39 -6.79 1.28 -8.55
CA THR A 39 -8.15 0.76 -8.40
C THR A 39 -8.89 0.80 -9.73
N THR A 40 -9.60 -0.26 -10.11
CA THR A 40 -10.39 -0.33 -11.34
C THR A 40 -11.70 -1.06 -11.07
N TRP A 41 -12.79 -0.52 -11.61
CA TRP A 41 -14.14 -1.07 -11.47
C TRP A 41 -14.58 -1.61 -12.82
N ILE A 42 -15.13 -2.82 -12.83
CA ILE A 42 -15.59 -3.48 -14.05
C ILE A 42 -17.04 -3.89 -13.80
N ASN A 43 -17.94 -3.46 -14.68
CA ASN A 43 -19.31 -3.94 -14.68
C ASN A 43 -19.34 -5.29 -15.43
N THR A 44 -19.82 -6.35 -14.76
CA THR A 44 -19.93 -7.71 -15.31
C THR A 44 -21.32 -8.04 -15.85
N SER A 45 -22.28 -7.11 -15.80
CA SER A 45 -23.61 -7.34 -16.36
C SER A 45 -23.58 -7.37 -17.88
N ASN A 46 -24.39 -8.26 -18.46
CA ASN A 46 -24.67 -8.28 -19.90
C ASN A 46 -25.67 -7.20 -20.31
N GLU A 47 -26.37 -6.59 -19.35
CA GLU A 47 -27.33 -5.53 -19.59
C GLU A 47 -26.64 -4.16 -19.56
N PRO A 48 -27.00 -3.23 -20.46
CA PRO A 48 -26.42 -1.90 -20.46
C PRO A 48 -26.75 -1.18 -19.14
N ILE A 49 -25.81 -0.35 -18.67
CA ILE A 49 -26.09 0.57 -17.55
C ILE A 49 -27.23 1.48 -18.02
N GLY A 50 -28.35 1.45 -17.31
CA GLY A 50 -29.49 2.33 -17.60
C GLY A 50 -29.08 3.80 -17.51
N ASP A 51 -29.67 4.64 -18.37
CA ASP A 51 -29.39 6.07 -18.40
C ASP A 51 -29.73 6.71 -17.03
N PRO A 52 -28.74 7.26 -16.30
CA PRO A 52 -28.96 7.83 -14.98
C PRO A 52 -29.68 9.19 -15.02
N PHE A 53 -29.95 9.77 -16.21
CA PHE A 53 -30.52 11.11 -16.35
C PHE A 53 -31.98 11.14 -16.81
N VAL A 54 -32.65 9.99 -16.97
CA VAL A 54 -34.09 9.96 -17.27
C VAL A 54 -34.87 10.23 -15.98
N ILE A 55 -35.38 11.46 -15.85
CA ILE A 55 -36.31 11.85 -14.79
C ILE A 55 -37.67 11.23 -15.10
N ARG A 56 -38.20 10.41 -14.19
CA ARG A 56 -39.55 9.82 -14.28
C ARG A 56 -40.60 10.74 -13.69
#